data_AF-A0A8D0T486-F1
#
_entry.id   AF-A0A8D0T486-F1
#
_cell.length_a   1.000
_cell.length_b   1.000
_cell.length_c   1.000
_cell.angle_alpha   90.00
_cell.angle_beta   90.00
_cell.angle_gamma   90.00
#
_symmetry.space_group_name_H-M   'P 1'
#
loop_
_entity.id
_entity.type
_entity.pdbx_description
1 polymer ?
#
loop_
_entity_poly.entity_id
_entity_poly.type
_entity_poly.pdbx_seq_one_letter_code
_entity_poly.pdbx_strand_id
1 'polypeptide(L)'
;MSFTTHSVFFTLKVSVLLGSLLGLCLGLEFMGLPNQWARYLRWDASTRSDLSFQFKTNVSTGLLLYLDDGGVCDFLCLSLVDGRVRLRFSMDCAETEVLSHKQVNDSSWHFLMVSRDRLRTVLVLDGEGQSGELQPQRPYMDVVSDLFLGGVPADIRPSALTLDGVQAMPGFKGLILDLKYGNSEPRLLGSQGVQLDAEGPCGERPCENGGICFLLDGHPTCDCSTTGYGGKLCSEDVSQGPGLSHLMMSEQGRCSVLCARDAAAA
;
A
#
# COMPACT_ATOMS: atom_id res chain seq x y z
N MET A 1 -34.74 43.21 23.70
CA MET A 1 -34.70 42.36 22.49
C MET A 1 -33.39 41.59 22.53
N SER A 2 -33.37 40.41 23.14
CA SER A 2 -32.16 39.59 23.31
C SER A 2 -32.47 38.17 22.90
N PHE A 3 -32.44 37.94 21.59
CA PHE A 3 -32.56 36.62 20.98
C PHE A 3 -31.70 36.68 19.72
N THR A 4 -30.49 36.12 19.75
CA THR A 4 -29.75 35.64 18.55
C THR A 4 -28.38 35.04 18.84
N THR A 5 -27.84 35.11 20.06
CA THR A 5 -26.47 34.61 20.33
C THR A 5 -26.39 33.11 20.63
N HIS A 6 -27.44 32.46 21.13
CA HIS A 6 -27.39 31.02 21.49
C HIS A 6 -27.49 30.04 20.30
N SER A 7 -27.99 30.49 19.14
CA SER A 7 -28.22 29.60 17.99
C SER A 7 -26.95 29.30 17.20
N VAL A 8 -26.02 30.27 17.11
CA VAL A 8 -24.78 30.15 16.35
C VAL A 8 -23.75 29.23 17.04
N PHE A 9 -23.67 29.25 18.37
CA PHE A 9 -22.77 28.36 19.11
C PHE A 9 -23.23 26.90 19.09
N PHE A 10 -24.53 26.66 18.94
CA PHE A 10 -25.08 25.30 18.87
C PHE A 10 -24.84 24.66 17.50
N THR A 11 -25.01 25.43 16.41
CA THR A 11 -24.70 24.95 15.05
C THR A 11 -23.20 24.74 14.83
N LEU A 12 -22.34 25.61 15.39
CA LEU A 12 -20.88 25.46 15.27
C LEU A 12 -20.36 24.19 15.97
N LYS A 13 -20.91 23.85 17.15
CA LYS A 13 -20.54 22.63 17.88
C LYS A 13 -21.01 21.36 17.16
N VAL A 14 -22.19 21.38 16.54
CA VAL A 14 -22.69 20.25 15.76
C VAL A 14 -21.84 20.03 14.51
N SER A 15 -21.39 21.08 13.82
CA SER A 15 -20.49 20.94 12.64
C SER A 15 -19.09 20.45 13.01
N VAL A 16 -18.54 20.86 14.14
CA VAL A 16 -17.23 20.36 14.63
C VAL A 16 -17.32 18.90 15.08
N LEU A 17 -18.44 18.48 15.68
CA LEU A 17 -18.71 17.08 16.04
C LEU A 17 -18.99 16.19 14.82
N LEU A 18 -19.64 16.72 13.77
CA LEU A 18 -19.84 16.00 12.50
C LEU A 18 -18.54 15.89 11.69
N GLY A 19 -17.67 16.90 11.74
CA GLY A 19 -16.35 16.89 11.11
C GLY A 19 -15.36 15.93 11.79
N SER A 20 -15.53 15.67 13.10
CA SER A 20 -14.76 14.67 13.84
C SER A 20 -15.28 13.23 13.71
N LEU A 21 -16.44 13.02 13.06
CA LEU A 21 -17.04 11.70 12.82
C LEU A 21 -16.79 11.17 11.40
N LEU A 22 -16.08 11.92 10.56
CA LEU A 22 -15.44 11.36 9.38
C LEU A 22 -14.16 10.69 9.88
N GLY A 23 -14.32 9.44 10.36
CA GLY A 23 -13.20 8.59 10.69
C GLY A 23 -12.21 8.64 9.53
N LEU A 24 -10.97 9.04 9.84
CA LEU A 24 -9.85 9.01 8.91
C LEU A 24 -9.85 7.61 8.30
N CYS A 25 -10.21 7.49 7.01
CA CYS A 25 -10.05 6.24 6.30
C CYS A 25 -8.55 6.01 6.19
N LEU A 26 -8.00 5.22 7.12
CA LEU A 26 -6.60 4.84 7.15
C LEU A 26 -6.33 3.95 5.92
N GLY A 27 -5.97 4.59 4.82
CA GLY A 27 -5.60 3.92 3.59
C GLY A 27 -4.16 3.45 3.62
N LEU A 28 -3.91 2.30 3.01
CA LEU A 28 -2.57 1.79 2.78
C LEU A 28 -2.16 2.05 1.33
N GLU A 29 -1.03 2.72 1.12
CA GLU A 29 -0.39 2.79 -0.19
C GLU A 29 0.82 1.86 -0.24
N PHE A 30 0.77 0.93 -1.19
CA PHE A 30 1.86 0.04 -1.54
C PHE A 30 2.52 0.57 -2.81
N MET A 31 3.72 1.12 -2.68
CA MET A 31 4.43 1.76 -3.80
C MET A 31 5.09 0.76 -4.75
N GLY A 32 5.08 -0.54 -4.39
CA GLY A 32 5.77 -1.61 -5.12
C GLY A 32 7.21 -1.78 -4.67
N LEU A 33 7.51 -1.46 -3.41
CA LEU A 33 8.85 -1.62 -2.84
C LEU A 33 9.17 -3.11 -2.57
N PRO A 34 10.44 -3.52 -2.66
CA PRO A 34 10.85 -4.85 -2.22
C PRO A 34 10.51 -5.09 -0.75
N ASN A 35 10.03 -6.30 -0.41
CA ASN A 35 9.70 -6.70 0.96
C ASN A 35 8.73 -5.74 1.68
N GLN A 36 7.79 -5.13 0.94
CA GLN A 36 6.70 -4.37 1.55
C GLN A 36 5.57 -5.30 2.00
N TRP A 37 4.93 -4.99 3.13
CA TRP A 37 3.81 -5.76 3.67
C TRP A 37 3.13 -4.99 4.80
N ALA A 38 1.85 -5.29 5.03
CA ALA A 38 1.14 -4.96 6.26
C ALA A 38 0.65 -6.26 6.92
N ARG A 39 0.81 -6.36 8.25
CA ARG A 39 0.44 -7.53 9.04
C ARG A 39 -0.68 -7.16 9.99
N TYR A 40 -1.79 -7.89 9.90
CA TYR A 40 -2.96 -7.74 10.74
C TYR A 40 -3.15 -8.98 11.61
N LEU A 41 -3.79 -8.79 12.76
CA LEU A 41 -4.24 -9.91 13.56
C LEU A 41 -5.12 -10.81 12.71
N ARG A 42 -4.90 -12.13 12.84
CA ARG A 42 -5.62 -13.18 12.12
C ARG A 42 -7.12 -12.93 11.93
N TRP A 43 -7.58 -13.14 10.70
CA TRP A 43 -8.99 -13.29 10.36
C TRP A 43 -9.49 -14.70 10.69
N ASP A 44 -10.62 -14.82 11.37
CA ASP A 44 -11.26 -16.12 11.62
C ASP A 44 -12.02 -16.61 10.37
N ALA A 45 -11.29 -17.22 9.43
CA ALA A 45 -11.84 -17.78 8.19
C ALA A 45 -12.35 -19.23 8.35
N SER A 46 -12.40 -19.75 9.58
CA SER A 46 -12.57 -21.18 9.86
C SER A 46 -13.90 -21.73 9.36
N THR A 47 -15.02 -21.12 9.78
CA THR A 47 -16.38 -21.64 9.59
C THR A 47 -17.29 -20.68 8.84
N ARG A 48 -17.52 -19.47 9.37
CA ARG A 48 -18.32 -18.44 8.71
C ARG A 48 -17.76 -17.06 9.01
N SER A 49 -17.31 -16.36 7.98
CA SER A 49 -16.85 -14.98 8.10
C SER A 49 -16.71 -14.36 6.71
N ASP A 50 -16.73 -13.04 6.68
CA ASP A 50 -16.47 -12.26 5.47
C ASP A 50 -15.24 -11.39 5.70
N LEU A 51 -14.36 -11.31 4.71
CA LEU A 51 -13.29 -10.32 4.66
C LEU A 51 -13.52 -9.43 3.45
N SER A 52 -13.46 -8.12 3.63
CA SER A 52 -13.65 -7.18 2.53
C SER A 52 -12.71 -5.99 2.61
N PHE A 53 -12.42 -5.39 1.45
CA PHE A 53 -11.67 -4.15 1.31
C PHE A 53 -11.95 -3.53 -0.06
N GLN A 54 -11.62 -2.24 -0.20
CA GLN A 54 -11.56 -1.59 -1.50
C GLN A 54 -10.11 -1.45 -1.93
N PHE A 55 -9.84 -1.60 -3.23
CA PHE A 55 -8.49 -1.42 -3.76
C PHE A 55 -8.50 -0.72 -5.12
N LYS A 56 -7.35 -0.10 -5.44
CA LYS A 56 -7.10 0.54 -6.73
C LYS A 56 -5.69 0.21 -7.18
N THR A 57 -5.51 -0.22 -8.42
CA THR A 57 -4.20 -0.60 -8.97
C THR A 57 -4.11 -0.39 -10.48
N ASN A 58 -2.88 -0.35 -10.98
CA ASN A 58 -2.57 -0.40 -12.41
C ASN A 58 -1.66 -1.58 -12.78
N VAL A 59 -1.32 -2.46 -11.83
CA VAL A 59 -0.49 -3.65 -12.10
C VAL A 59 -1.34 -4.87 -12.41
N SER A 60 -0.87 -5.74 -13.30
CA SER A 60 -1.56 -6.96 -13.69
C SER A 60 -1.25 -8.16 -12.80
N THR A 61 -0.18 -8.07 -12.01
CA THR A 61 0.31 -9.15 -11.13
C THR A 61 0.72 -8.62 -9.77
N GLY A 62 0.36 -9.32 -8.70
CA GLY A 62 0.77 -8.96 -7.34
C GLY A 62 0.00 -9.72 -6.26
N LEU A 63 0.63 -9.96 -5.12
CA LEU A 63 0.01 -10.58 -3.95
C LEU A 63 -0.83 -9.56 -3.18
N LEU A 64 -2.14 -9.76 -3.13
CA LEU A 64 -3.06 -8.90 -2.36
C LEU A 64 -3.10 -9.30 -0.90
N LEU A 65 -3.29 -10.59 -0.61
CA LEU A 65 -3.53 -11.08 0.74
C LEU A 65 -3.10 -12.55 0.89
N TYR A 66 -2.56 -12.90 2.06
CA TYR A 66 -2.18 -14.26 2.42
C TYR A 66 -2.41 -14.57 3.91
N LEU A 67 -2.89 -15.79 4.20
CA LEU A 67 -2.95 -16.40 5.52
C LEU A 67 -2.92 -17.93 5.39
N ASP A 68 -2.49 -18.65 6.43
CA ASP A 68 -2.40 -20.10 6.44
C ASP A 68 -2.47 -20.74 7.83
N ASP A 69 -2.30 -22.07 7.86
CA ASP A 69 -2.20 -22.91 9.06
C ASP A 69 -0.76 -23.10 9.59
N GLY A 70 0.19 -22.27 9.14
CA GLY A 70 1.57 -22.30 9.64
C GLY A 70 2.44 -23.39 9.01
N GLY A 71 2.24 -23.70 7.73
CA GLY A 71 3.09 -24.60 6.96
C GLY A 71 2.60 -26.05 6.87
N VAL A 72 1.30 -26.30 7.03
CA VAL A 72 0.74 -27.67 6.96
C VAL A 72 0.02 -27.90 5.63
N CYS A 73 -1.21 -27.41 5.46
CA CYS A 73 -2.01 -27.68 4.26
C CYS A 73 -3.01 -26.59 3.88
N ASP A 74 -3.59 -25.90 4.85
CA ASP A 74 -4.65 -24.92 4.66
C ASP A 74 -4.07 -23.53 4.44
N PHE A 75 -4.50 -22.88 3.37
CA PHE A 75 -4.13 -21.50 3.08
C PHE A 75 -5.23 -20.78 2.31
N LEU A 76 -5.18 -19.45 2.34
CA LEU A 76 -5.97 -18.59 1.48
C LEU A 76 -5.09 -17.48 0.92
N CYS A 77 -5.08 -17.36 -0.40
CA CYS A 77 -4.26 -16.43 -1.14
C CYS A 77 -5.10 -15.66 -2.16
N LEU A 78 -5.11 -14.33 -2.04
CA LEU A 78 -5.62 -13.43 -3.08
C LEU A 78 -4.45 -12.84 -3.86
N SER A 79 -4.52 -12.90 -5.18
CA SER A 79 -3.48 -12.36 -6.08
C SER A 79 -4.10 -11.76 -7.33
N LEU A 80 -3.34 -10.87 -7.97
CA LEU A 80 -3.62 -10.43 -9.33
C LEU A 80 -2.89 -11.34 -10.32
N VAL A 81 -3.60 -11.78 -11.36
CA VAL A 81 -3.06 -12.52 -12.50
C VAL A 81 -3.72 -11.99 -13.76
N ASP A 82 -2.91 -11.53 -14.71
CA ASP A 82 -3.39 -10.89 -15.96
C ASP A 82 -4.45 -9.81 -15.72
N GLY A 83 -4.27 -9.03 -14.65
CA GLY A 83 -5.17 -7.95 -14.28
C GLY A 83 -6.48 -8.39 -13.63
N ARG A 84 -6.69 -9.69 -13.40
CA ARG A 84 -7.87 -10.26 -12.73
C ARG A 84 -7.53 -10.66 -11.31
N VAL A 85 -8.53 -10.70 -10.44
CA VAL A 85 -8.37 -11.19 -9.07
C VAL A 85 -8.53 -12.71 -9.07
N ARG A 86 -7.50 -13.40 -8.56
CA ARG A 86 -7.49 -14.83 -8.32
C ARG A 86 -7.50 -15.11 -6.82
N LEU A 87 -8.46 -15.93 -6.39
CA LEU A 87 -8.51 -16.54 -5.08
C LEU A 87 -8.05 -18.00 -5.21
N ARG A 88 -6.92 -18.35 -4.57
CA ARG A 88 -6.50 -19.74 -4.36
C ARG A 88 -6.68 -20.08 -2.89
N PHE A 89 -7.21 -21.26 -2.60
CA PHE A 89 -7.31 -21.72 -1.24
C PHE A 89 -7.19 -23.24 -1.18
N SER A 90 -6.65 -23.72 -0.07
CA SER A 90 -6.58 -25.13 0.27
C SER A 90 -7.29 -25.37 1.59
N MET A 91 -8.06 -26.45 1.64
CA MET A 91 -8.65 -26.98 2.86
C MET A 91 -8.46 -28.48 2.87
N ASP A 92 -7.96 -29.02 3.97
CA ASP A 92 -7.72 -30.46 4.10
C ASP A 92 -6.76 -30.99 3.02
N CYS A 93 -5.75 -30.17 2.70
CA CYS A 93 -4.73 -30.40 1.68
C CYS A 93 -5.31 -30.55 0.24
N ALA A 94 -6.58 -30.21 0.02
CA ALA A 94 -7.20 -30.11 -1.29
C ALA A 94 -7.26 -28.64 -1.70
N GLU A 95 -6.68 -28.33 -2.86
CA GLU A 95 -6.60 -26.97 -3.38
C GLU A 95 -7.61 -26.72 -4.50
N THR A 96 -8.16 -25.50 -4.55
CA THR A 96 -8.93 -25.00 -5.70
C THR A 96 -8.66 -23.52 -5.93
N GLU A 97 -9.11 -23.01 -7.08
CA GLU A 97 -8.99 -21.61 -7.44
C GLU A 97 -10.26 -21.03 -8.06
N VAL A 98 -10.44 -19.71 -7.88
CA VAL A 98 -11.51 -18.91 -8.45
C VAL A 98 -10.90 -17.67 -9.08
N LEU A 99 -11.28 -17.37 -10.32
CA LEU A 99 -10.73 -16.24 -11.09
C LEU A 99 -11.85 -15.30 -11.53
N SER A 100 -11.70 -14.01 -11.21
CA SER A 100 -12.65 -12.96 -11.60
C SER A 100 -12.83 -12.86 -13.12
N HIS A 101 -14.07 -12.59 -13.54
CA HIS A 101 -14.36 -12.32 -14.96
C HIS A 101 -13.88 -10.94 -15.41
N LYS A 102 -13.79 -9.99 -14.47
CA LYS A 102 -13.42 -8.59 -14.70
C LYS A 102 -11.94 -8.34 -14.40
N GLN A 103 -11.32 -7.49 -15.21
CA GLN A 103 -10.00 -6.90 -14.95
C GLN A 103 -10.12 -5.69 -14.02
N VAL A 104 -9.14 -5.47 -13.15
CA VAL A 104 -9.16 -4.48 -12.05
C VAL A 104 -7.94 -3.55 -12.06
N ASN A 105 -7.07 -3.68 -13.07
CA ASN A 105 -5.86 -2.89 -13.24
C ASN A 105 -6.10 -1.61 -14.08
N ASP A 106 -7.30 -1.04 -13.99
CA ASP A 106 -7.75 0.11 -14.76
C ASP A 106 -7.56 1.45 -14.00
N SER A 107 -6.88 1.42 -12.85
CA SER A 107 -6.69 2.57 -11.94
C SER A 107 -7.99 3.12 -11.36
N SER A 108 -9.06 2.32 -11.33
CA SER A 108 -10.32 2.64 -10.64
C SER A 108 -10.44 1.90 -9.31
N TRP A 109 -11.36 2.36 -8.46
CA TRP A 109 -11.70 1.67 -7.23
C TRP A 109 -12.55 0.44 -7.51
N HIS A 110 -12.16 -0.68 -6.91
CA HIS A 110 -12.89 -1.93 -6.92
C HIS A 110 -13.18 -2.40 -5.50
N PHE A 111 -14.36 -2.97 -5.30
CA PHE A 111 -14.73 -3.63 -4.06
C PHE A 111 -14.42 -5.12 -4.16
N LEU A 112 -13.69 -5.65 -3.18
CA LEU A 112 -13.42 -7.08 -3.06
C LEU A 112 -13.94 -7.63 -1.74
N MET A 113 -14.57 -8.80 -1.79
CA MET A 113 -14.92 -9.58 -0.62
C MET A 113 -14.62 -11.06 -0.84
N VAL A 114 -14.13 -11.72 0.19
CA VAL A 114 -14.11 -13.18 0.31
C VAL A 114 -15.10 -13.57 1.39
N SER A 115 -16.15 -14.28 1.00
CA SER A 115 -17.18 -14.79 1.90
C SER A 115 -17.01 -16.29 2.09
N ARG A 116 -17.01 -16.73 3.35
CA ARG A 116 -16.86 -18.14 3.74
C ARG A 116 -18.12 -18.62 4.46
N ASP A 117 -18.65 -19.76 4.02
CA ASP A 117 -19.67 -20.54 4.73
C ASP A 117 -19.35 -22.04 4.61
N ARG A 118 -18.67 -22.57 5.63
CA ARG A 118 -18.27 -23.97 5.77
C ARG A 118 -17.42 -24.49 4.60
N LEU A 119 -18.04 -25.04 3.58
CA LEU A 119 -17.35 -25.58 2.40
C LEU A 119 -17.33 -24.59 1.24
N ARG A 120 -18.21 -23.59 1.29
CA ARG A 120 -18.39 -22.63 0.21
C ARG A 120 -17.50 -21.43 0.46
N THR A 121 -16.63 -21.14 -0.49
CA THR A 121 -15.82 -19.92 -0.51
C THR A 121 -16.20 -19.12 -1.75
N VAL A 122 -16.60 -17.87 -1.57
CA VAL A 122 -17.08 -17.00 -2.64
C VAL A 122 -16.16 -15.78 -2.76
N LEU A 123 -15.63 -15.56 -3.95
CA LEU A 123 -14.99 -14.32 -4.35
C LEU A 123 -16.08 -13.39 -4.89
N VAL A 124 -16.23 -12.21 -4.30
CA VAL A 124 -17.15 -11.16 -4.76
C VAL A 124 -16.33 -9.97 -5.21
N LEU A 125 -16.45 -9.59 -6.47
CA LEU A 125 -15.79 -8.43 -7.06
C LEU A 125 -16.85 -7.49 -7.64
N ASP A 126 -16.94 -6.25 -7.14
CA ASP A 126 -17.91 -5.25 -7.58
C ASP A 126 -19.37 -5.75 -7.62
N GLY A 127 -19.72 -6.65 -6.68
CA GLY A 127 -21.04 -7.28 -6.59
C GLY A 127 -21.23 -8.55 -7.41
N GLU A 128 -20.26 -8.94 -8.25
CA GLU A 128 -20.26 -10.20 -8.99
C GLU A 128 -19.59 -11.31 -8.18
N GLY A 129 -20.34 -12.37 -7.86
CA GLY A 129 -19.88 -13.49 -7.05
C GLY A 129 -19.50 -14.73 -7.86
N GLN A 130 -18.37 -15.34 -7.54
CA GLN A 130 -17.92 -16.62 -8.06
C GLN A 130 -17.52 -17.53 -6.91
N SER A 131 -18.00 -18.77 -6.91
CA SER A 131 -17.70 -19.74 -5.85
C SER A 131 -16.67 -20.76 -6.27
N GLY A 132 -15.74 -21.06 -5.37
CA GLY A 132 -14.93 -22.26 -5.39
C GLY A 132 -15.50 -23.24 -4.38
N GLU A 133 -15.56 -24.52 -4.76
CA GLU A 133 -16.00 -25.59 -3.88
C GLU A 133 -14.91 -26.66 -3.80
N LEU A 134 -14.74 -27.18 -2.59
CA LEU A 134 -13.90 -28.32 -2.28
C LEU A 134 -14.77 -29.43 -1.71
N GLN A 135 -14.27 -30.67 -1.76
CA GLN A 135 -14.83 -31.81 -1.04
C GLN A 135 -13.87 -32.26 0.08
N PRO A 136 -13.64 -31.42 1.12
CA PRO A 136 -12.75 -31.77 2.23
C PRO A 136 -13.43 -32.76 3.19
N GLN A 137 -12.64 -33.49 3.98
CA GLN A 137 -13.16 -34.38 5.01
C GLN A 137 -13.76 -33.59 6.19
N ARG A 138 -13.26 -32.37 6.43
CA ARG A 138 -13.71 -31.48 7.52
C ARG A 138 -14.46 -30.25 7.00
N PRO A 139 -15.47 -29.74 7.73
CA PRO A 139 -16.29 -28.61 7.28
C PRO A 139 -15.70 -27.23 7.63
N TYR A 140 -14.41 -27.14 7.97
CA TYR A 140 -13.75 -25.90 8.40
C TYR A 140 -12.29 -25.84 7.93
N MET A 141 -11.80 -24.62 7.75
CA MET A 141 -10.40 -24.33 7.46
C MET A 141 -9.64 -24.12 8.77
N ASP A 142 -8.42 -24.64 8.87
CA ASP A 142 -7.50 -24.28 9.95
C ASP A 142 -6.74 -23.00 9.58
N VAL A 143 -6.64 -22.06 10.52
CA VAL A 143 -5.97 -20.78 10.32
C VAL A 143 -5.18 -20.46 11.57
N VAL A 144 -3.86 -20.39 11.43
CA VAL A 144 -2.92 -20.16 12.53
C VAL A 144 -2.20 -18.84 12.36
N SER A 145 -1.82 -18.48 11.14
CA SER A 145 -1.03 -17.28 10.88
C SER A 145 -1.82 -15.99 11.14
N ASP A 146 -1.07 -14.90 11.33
CA ASP A 146 -1.58 -13.56 11.09
C ASP A 146 -1.97 -13.37 9.62
N LEU A 147 -2.67 -12.28 9.32
CA LEU A 147 -3.04 -11.91 7.96
C LEU A 147 -1.99 -10.97 7.35
N PHE A 148 -1.45 -11.35 6.20
CA PHE A 148 -0.50 -10.54 5.45
C PHE A 148 -1.17 -9.88 4.26
N LEU A 149 -0.94 -8.59 4.08
CA LEU A 149 -1.53 -7.77 3.03
C LEU A 149 -0.43 -7.12 2.18
N GLY A 150 -0.58 -7.20 0.85
CA GLY A 150 0.30 -6.61 -0.14
C GLY A 150 1.69 -7.26 -0.31
N GLY A 151 2.04 -8.23 0.53
CA GLY A 151 3.30 -8.97 0.51
C GLY A 151 3.44 -9.85 1.76
N VAL A 152 4.43 -10.75 1.76
CA VAL A 152 4.80 -11.59 2.91
C VAL A 152 6.22 -11.20 3.37
N PRO A 153 6.48 -11.01 4.67
CA PRO A 153 7.82 -10.72 5.18
C PRO A 153 8.85 -11.78 4.77
N ALA A 154 10.00 -11.33 4.28
CA ALA A 154 11.09 -12.20 3.82
C ALA A 154 11.81 -12.96 4.96
N ASP A 155 11.62 -12.56 6.22
CA ASP A 155 12.22 -13.19 7.39
C ASP A 155 11.38 -14.35 7.96
N ILE A 156 10.16 -14.55 7.46
CA ILE A 156 9.37 -15.75 7.79
C ILE A 156 10.09 -16.97 7.19
N ARG A 157 10.24 -18.02 8.00
CA ARG A 157 10.83 -19.28 7.51
C ARG A 157 9.89 -19.90 6.46
N PRO A 158 10.40 -20.36 5.30
CA PRO A 158 9.57 -21.02 4.30
C PRO A 158 8.73 -22.18 4.83
N SER A 159 9.25 -22.94 5.81
CA SER A 159 8.52 -24.04 6.45
C SER A 159 7.33 -23.60 7.32
N ALA A 160 7.18 -22.31 7.57
CA ALA A 160 6.03 -21.75 8.28
C ALA A 160 4.98 -21.20 7.31
N LEU A 161 5.18 -21.36 6.00
CA LEU A 161 4.29 -20.94 4.93
C LEU A 161 3.77 -22.17 4.20
N THR A 162 2.45 -22.29 4.10
CA THR A 162 1.79 -23.44 3.48
C THR A 162 1.79 -23.34 1.95
N LEU A 163 1.63 -22.14 1.38
CA LEU A 163 1.70 -21.95 -0.06
C LEU A 163 3.16 -21.78 -0.51
N ASP A 164 3.66 -22.80 -1.21
CA ASP A 164 4.99 -22.78 -1.79
C ASP A 164 5.21 -21.55 -2.71
N GLY A 165 6.34 -20.87 -2.48
CA GLY A 165 6.75 -19.73 -3.31
C GLY A 165 5.99 -18.42 -3.03
N VAL A 166 5.09 -18.36 -2.05
CA VAL A 166 4.33 -17.13 -1.75
C VAL A 166 5.22 -15.92 -1.44
N GLN A 167 6.37 -16.13 -0.78
CA GLN A 167 7.37 -15.08 -0.53
C GLN A 167 8.03 -14.52 -1.80
N ALA A 168 8.07 -15.30 -2.87
CA ALA A 168 8.66 -14.89 -4.15
C ALA A 168 7.63 -14.21 -5.06
N MET A 169 6.34 -14.18 -4.68
CA MET A 169 5.32 -13.49 -5.46
C MET A 169 5.60 -11.97 -5.46
N PRO A 170 5.38 -11.28 -6.60
CA PRO A 170 5.48 -9.82 -6.63
C PRO A 170 4.55 -9.19 -5.59
N GLY A 171 5.03 -8.20 -4.85
CA GLY A 171 4.20 -7.41 -3.94
C GLY A 171 3.13 -6.63 -4.71
N PHE A 172 1.97 -6.41 -4.08
CA PHE A 172 0.92 -5.57 -4.67
C PHE A 172 1.40 -4.13 -4.81
N LYS A 173 1.02 -3.45 -5.90
CA LYS A 173 1.23 -2.01 -6.04
C LYS A 173 -0.12 -1.33 -6.21
N GLY A 174 -0.41 -0.34 -5.38
CA GLY A 174 -1.68 0.37 -5.40
C GLY A 174 -2.13 0.78 -4.01
N LEU A 175 -3.43 1.05 -3.89
CA LEU A 175 -4.07 1.50 -2.67
C LEU A 175 -5.04 0.44 -2.15
N ILE A 176 -5.10 0.26 -0.84
CA ILE A 176 -6.10 -0.58 -0.16
C ILE A 176 -6.73 0.23 0.98
N LEU A 177 -8.07 0.28 1.02
CA LEU A 177 -8.87 0.97 2.03
C LEU A 177 -9.88 0.01 2.67
N ASP A 178 -10.38 0.40 3.84
CA ASP A 178 -11.58 -0.18 4.46
C ASP A 178 -11.50 -1.71 4.65
N LEU A 179 -10.34 -2.21 5.06
CA LEU A 179 -10.18 -3.62 5.40
C LEU A 179 -11.06 -3.97 6.60
N LYS A 180 -11.93 -4.97 6.43
CA LYS A 180 -12.90 -5.39 7.45
C LYS A 180 -12.99 -6.90 7.55
N TYR A 181 -13.16 -7.37 8.79
CA TYR A 181 -13.62 -8.73 9.10
C TYR A 181 -15.09 -8.62 9.53
N GLY A 182 -16.02 -8.97 8.63
CA GLY A 182 -17.44 -8.68 8.78
C GLY A 182 -17.67 -7.19 8.98
N ASN A 183 -18.12 -6.82 10.19
CA ASN A 183 -18.44 -5.43 10.55
C ASN A 183 -17.34 -4.76 11.40
N SER A 184 -16.17 -5.38 11.57
CA SER A 184 -15.11 -4.88 12.45
C SER A 184 -13.82 -4.61 11.67
N GLU A 185 -13.16 -3.51 12.02
CA GLU A 185 -11.81 -3.21 11.54
C GLU A 185 -10.79 -4.12 12.23
N PRO A 186 -9.87 -4.74 11.48
CA PRO A 186 -8.86 -5.61 12.06
C PRO A 186 -7.73 -4.80 12.69
N ARG A 187 -7.11 -5.38 13.72
CA ARG A 187 -5.97 -4.76 14.40
C ARG A 187 -4.70 -4.88 13.56
N LEU A 188 -4.12 -3.76 13.16
CA LEU A 188 -2.79 -3.71 12.56
C LEU A 188 -1.73 -4.08 13.63
N LEU A 189 -0.85 -5.02 13.30
CA LEU A 189 0.23 -5.52 14.16
C LEU A 189 1.61 -4.99 13.74
N GLY A 190 1.76 -4.57 12.49
CA GLY A 190 3.00 -4.00 11.96
C GLY A 190 2.95 -3.83 10.45
N SER A 191 3.87 -3.04 9.90
CA SER A 191 4.04 -2.87 8.45
C SER A 191 5.48 -2.53 8.12
N GLN A 192 5.87 -2.75 6.87
CA GLN A 192 7.15 -2.36 6.31
C GLN A 192 6.96 -1.92 4.87
N GLY A 193 7.55 -0.80 4.46
CA GLY A 193 7.48 -0.32 3.07
C GLY A 193 6.07 0.06 2.60
N VAL A 194 5.14 0.31 3.52
CA VAL A 194 3.75 0.72 3.26
C VAL A 194 3.56 2.12 3.83
N GLN A 195 3.02 3.03 3.03
CA GLN A 195 2.62 4.34 3.53
C GLN A 195 1.24 4.21 4.18
N LEU A 196 1.18 4.51 5.48
CA LEU A 196 -0.06 4.65 6.23
C LEU A 196 -0.68 6.01 5.90
N ASP A 197 -2.01 6.08 5.96
CA ASP A 197 -2.80 7.30 5.72
C ASP A 197 -2.69 7.83 4.29
N ALA A 198 -2.89 6.95 3.31
CA ALA A 198 -2.86 7.31 1.89
C ALA A 198 -3.97 8.29 1.45
N GLU A 199 -4.95 8.58 2.31
CA GLU A 199 -5.90 9.69 2.14
C GLU A 199 -5.70 10.83 3.16
N GLY A 200 -4.61 10.79 3.93
CA GLY A 200 -4.16 11.86 4.81
C GLY A 200 -3.29 12.90 4.09
N PRO A 201 -2.84 13.97 4.78
CA PRO A 201 -2.09 15.06 4.16
C PRO A 201 -0.79 14.64 3.43
N CYS A 202 -0.18 13.50 3.79
CA CYS A 202 0.95 12.94 3.06
C CYS A 202 0.55 12.07 1.85
N GLY A 203 -0.69 11.57 1.82
CA GLY A 203 -1.25 10.84 0.66
C GLY A 203 -1.46 11.71 -0.58
N GLU A 204 -1.64 13.03 -0.39
CA GLU A 204 -1.64 14.00 -1.50
C GLU A 204 -0.27 14.17 -2.17
N ARG A 205 0.77 13.51 -1.64
CA ARG A 205 2.17 13.59 -2.09
C ARG A 205 2.67 15.04 -2.21
N PRO A 206 2.63 15.82 -1.12
CA PRO A 206 3.05 17.23 -1.14
C PRO A 206 4.56 17.42 -1.31
N CYS A 207 5.37 16.39 -1.05
CA CYS A 207 6.84 16.46 -1.18
C CYS A 207 7.28 16.11 -2.60
N GLU A 208 8.05 17.00 -3.22
CA GLU A 208 8.62 16.84 -4.56
C GLU A 208 10.00 16.17 -4.52
N ASN A 209 10.52 15.80 -5.69
CA ASN A 209 11.90 15.32 -5.90
C ASN A 209 12.34 14.16 -4.98
N GLY A 210 11.40 13.30 -4.59
CA GLY A 210 11.68 12.14 -3.74
C GLY A 210 11.83 12.45 -2.25
N GLY A 211 11.35 13.62 -1.80
CA GLY A 211 11.32 13.97 -0.39
C GLY A 211 10.41 13.05 0.43
N ILE A 212 10.82 12.75 1.66
CA ILE A 212 10.06 11.85 2.55
C ILE A 212 9.00 12.68 3.28
N CYS A 213 7.72 12.38 3.07
CA CYS A 213 6.62 13.02 3.80
C CYS A 213 6.38 12.34 5.14
N PHE A 214 6.25 13.12 6.20
CA PHE A 214 5.82 12.66 7.53
C PHE A 214 4.90 13.72 8.18
N LEU A 215 4.11 13.31 9.17
CA LEU A 215 3.23 14.22 9.90
C LEU A 215 3.93 14.76 11.16
N LEU A 216 3.97 16.09 11.30
CA LEU A 216 4.37 16.80 12.52
C LEU A 216 3.18 17.61 13.02
N ASP A 217 2.69 17.34 14.23
CA ASP A 217 1.46 17.93 14.79
C ASP A 217 0.25 17.84 13.83
N GLY A 218 0.12 16.72 13.12
CA GLY A 218 -0.96 16.50 12.14
C GLY A 218 -0.79 17.22 10.80
N HIS A 219 0.32 17.92 10.57
CA HIS A 219 0.61 18.64 9.33
C HIS A 219 1.69 17.93 8.51
N PRO A 220 1.57 17.87 7.17
CA PRO A 220 2.57 17.24 6.32
C PRO A 220 3.86 18.07 6.30
N THR A 221 4.98 17.39 6.55
CA THR A 221 6.34 17.95 6.57
C THR A 221 7.23 17.07 5.72
N CYS A 222 8.13 17.67 4.96
CA CYS A 222 9.04 16.96 4.05
C CYS A 222 10.47 16.95 4.59
N ASP A 223 11.10 15.77 4.58
CA ASP A 223 12.54 15.63 4.73
C ASP A 223 13.20 15.58 3.34
N CYS A 224 14.00 16.61 3.05
CA CYS A 224 14.71 16.77 1.78
C CYS A 224 16.20 16.41 1.88
N SER A 225 16.68 15.94 3.04
CA SER A 225 18.10 15.74 3.33
C SER A 225 18.82 14.79 2.36
N THR A 226 18.07 13.90 1.71
CA THR A 226 18.59 12.88 0.78
C THR A 226 18.32 13.19 -0.68
N THR A 227 17.66 14.30 -1.01
CA THR A 227 17.19 14.59 -2.38
C THR A 227 18.09 15.56 -3.14
N GLY A 228 18.93 16.35 -2.46
CA GLY A 228 19.68 17.46 -3.07
C GLY A 228 18.81 18.70 -3.34
N TYR A 229 17.55 18.67 -2.94
CA TYR A 229 16.61 19.78 -2.98
C TYR A 229 16.32 20.29 -1.56
N GLY A 230 15.76 21.48 -1.47
CA GLY A 230 15.47 22.21 -0.26
C GLY A 230 14.07 22.83 -0.29
N GLY A 231 13.79 23.67 0.70
CA GLY A 231 12.47 24.25 0.88
C GLY A 231 11.49 23.31 1.58
N LYS A 232 10.30 23.82 1.91
CA LYS A 232 9.30 23.08 2.71
C LYS A 232 8.78 21.81 2.02
N LEU A 233 8.78 21.80 0.69
CA LEU A 233 8.25 20.73 -0.16
C LEU A 233 9.33 20.05 -1.02
N CYS A 234 10.61 20.29 -0.74
CA CYS A 234 11.73 19.73 -1.52
C CYS A 234 11.72 20.11 -3.01
N SER A 235 11.19 21.28 -3.36
CA SER A 235 11.10 21.79 -4.74
C SER A 235 12.23 22.75 -5.12
N GLU A 236 12.97 23.28 -4.14
CA GLU A 236 14.03 24.26 -4.38
C GLU A 236 15.35 23.56 -4.68
N ASP A 237 16.04 23.94 -5.74
CA ASP A 237 17.36 23.39 -6.06
C ASP A 237 18.43 24.02 -5.15
N VAL A 238 19.11 23.18 -4.36
CA VAL A 238 20.16 23.63 -3.41
C VAL A 238 21.53 23.73 -4.09
N SER A 239 21.65 23.36 -5.37
CA SER A 239 22.90 23.40 -6.13
C SER A 239 23.39 24.82 -6.50
N GLN A 240 22.66 25.88 -6.12
CA GLN A 240 23.15 27.25 -6.26
C GLN A 240 23.42 27.92 -4.91
N GLY A 241 24.55 27.56 -4.31
CA GLY A 241 25.21 28.45 -3.36
C GLY A 241 25.64 29.75 -4.09
N PRO A 242 25.40 30.95 -3.52
CA PRO A 242 25.87 32.18 -4.12
C PRO A 242 27.38 32.32 -3.90
N GLY A 243 28.18 32.27 -4.96
CA GLY A 243 29.58 32.66 -4.88
C GLY A 243 30.46 32.01 -5.93
N LEU A 244 30.60 32.70 -7.07
CA LEU A 244 31.87 32.91 -7.82
C LEU A 244 31.61 33.69 -9.13
N SER A 245 30.72 34.70 -9.12
CA SER A 245 30.53 35.62 -10.25
C SER A 245 31.31 36.94 -10.12
N HIS A 246 32.24 37.04 -9.17
CA HIS A 246 33.08 38.24 -8.97
C HIS A 246 34.58 37.94 -8.83
N LEU A 247 35.16 37.12 -9.72
CA LEU A 247 36.62 37.10 -9.92
C LEU A 247 36.94 36.92 -11.41
N MET A 248 36.62 37.91 -12.22
CA MET A 248 37.21 38.07 -13.55
C MET A 248 37.45 39.57 -13.80
N MET A 249 38.68 40.00 -13.49
CA MET A 249 39.44 41.21 -13.92
C MET A 249 40.43 41.48 -12.77
N SER A 250 41.76 41.55 -12.89
CA SER A 250 42.66 41.62 -14.02
C SER A 250 44.08 41.64 -13.43
N GLU A 251 45.00 40.76 -13.84
CA GLU A 251 46.43 41.08 -13.78
C GLU A 251 47.12 40.57 -15.04
N GLN A 252 47.58 41.54 -15.84
CA GLN A 252 48.59 41.37 -16.86
C GLN A 252 49.89 40.93 -16.19
N GLY A 253 50.38 39.75 -16.55
CA GLY A 253 51.66 39.24 -16.08
C GLY A 253 52.21 38.21 -17.05
N ARG A 254 53.09 38.67 -17.94
CA ARG A 254 53.97 37.89 -18.82
C ARG A 254 54.39 36.52 -18.23
N CYS A 255 54.21 35.45 -18.98
CA CYS A 255 55.35 34.62 -19.43
C CYS A 255 54.94 33.66 -20.55
N SER A 256 55.60 33.79 -21.69
CA SER A 256 55.70 32.83 -22.78
C SER A 256 56.24 31.47 -22.31
N VAL A 257 55.75 30.36 -22.85
CA VAL A 257 56.53 29.26 -23.46
C VAL A 257 55.58 28.14 -23.95
N LEU A 258 55.75 27.84 -25.24
CA LEU A 258 55.39 26.64 -26.01
C LEU A 258 54.46 25.58 -25.40
N CYS A 259 53.38 25.28 -26.13
CA CYS A 259 53.09 23.91 -26.59
C CYS A 259 52.26 23.97 -27.88
N ALA A 260 52.95 23.82 -29.01
CA ALA A 260 52.35 23.42 -30.27
C ALA A 260 52.12 21.91 -30.24
N ARG A 261 50.93 21.46 -30.65
CA ARG A 261 50.57 20.12 -31.16
C ARG A 261 49.08 20.20 -31.51
N ASP A 262 48.71 20.40 -32.76
CA ASP A 262 48.63 19.41 -33.85
C ASP A 262 47.14 19.19 -34.17
N ALA A 263 46.64 19.94 -35.15
CA ALA A 263 45.40 19.64 -35.87
C ALA A 263 45.37 20.44 -37.17
N ALA A 264 45.85 19.84 -38.27
CA ALA A 264 45.41 20.20 -39.61
C ALA A 264 45.56 19.01 -40.55
N ALA A 265 44.43 18.63 -41.13
CA ALA A 265 44.28 17.74 -42.26
C ALA A 265 44.92 18.35 -43.52
N ALA A 266 45.71 17.53 -44.24
CA ALA A 266 45.85 17.41 -45.69
C ALA A 266 47.16 16.66 -46.01
#